data_AF-A0A850MBI0-F1
#
_entry.id   AF-A0A850MBI0-F1
#
_cell.length_a   1.000
_cell.length_b   1.000
_cell.length_c   1.000
_cell.angle_alpha   90.00
_cell.angle_beta   90.00
_cell.angle_gamma   90.00
#
_symmetry.space_group_name_H-M   'P 1'
#
loop_
_entity.id
_entity.type
_entity.pdbx_description
1 polymer ?
#
loop_
_entity_poly.entity_id
_entity_poly.type
_entity_poly.pdbx_seq_one_letter_code
_entity_poly.pdbx_strand_id
1 'polypeptide(L)' 'MGNVDTIDLLSKGIPKDIELHVRKLIQHCAPGGGFILADSHSINPQITHINYKTLITSTKKYGIYPMKKAKGELE' A
#
# COMPACT_ATOMS: atom_id res chain seq x y z
N MET A 1 7.93 5.14 -7.74
CA MET A 1 6.60 5.77 -7.84
C MET A 1 5.65 4.71 -8.36
N GLY A 2 4.56 4.39 -7.65
CA GLY A 2 3.57 3.37 -8.06
C GLY A 2 3.96 1.91 -7.72
N ASN A 3 3.05 0.92 -7.77
CA ASN A 3 1.66 0.96 -8.26
C ASN A 3 0.69 0.19 -7.36
N VAL A 4 -0.28 0.90 -6.78
CA VAL A 4 -1.47 0.28 -6.19
C VAL A 4 -2.52 0.20 -7.29
N ASP A 5 -2.96 -1.01 -7.63
CA ASP A 5 -3.97 -1.23 -8.66
C ASP A 5 -5.30 -0.55 -8.29
N THR A 6 -5.81 0.29 -9.18
CA THR A 6 -7.01 1.08 -8.91
C THR A 6 -8.29 0.40 -9.35
N ILE A 7 -8.23 -0.52 -10.33
CA ILE A 7 -9.40 -1.09 -11.00
C ILE A 7 -9.90 -2.36 -10.30
N ASP A 8 -9.00 -3.29 -9.97
CA ASP A 8 -9.33 -4.53 -9.29
C ASP A 8 -9.14 -4.40 -7.79
N LEU A 9 -8.04 -3.80 -7.31
CA LEU A 9 -7.77 -3.76 -5.87
C LEU A 9 -8.56 -2.67 -5.14
N LEU A 10 -8.53 -1.41 -5.60
CA LEU A 10 -9.23 -0.32 -4.90
C LEU A 10 -10.73 -0.25 -5.22
N SER A 11 -11.17 -0.54 -6.45
CA SER A 11 -12.61 -0.51 -6.77
C SER A 11 -13.35 -1.77 -6.32
N LYS A 12 -12.78 -2.97 -6.52
CA LYS A 12 -13.48 -4.25 -6.27
C LYS A 12 -12.99 -5.01 -5.05
N GLY A 13 -11.81 -4.70 -4.55
CA GLY A 13 -11.21 -5.39 -3.41
C GLY A 13 -11.84 -5.02 -2.06
N ILE A 14 -11.43 -5.75 -1.02
CA ILE A 14 -11.80 -5.49 0.37
C ILE A 14 -10.66 -4.77 1.12
N PRO A 15 -10.95 -4.03 2.20
CA PRO A 15 -9.95 -3.32 3.00
C PRO A 15 -8.75 -4.19 3.42
N LYS A 16 -9.02 -5.46 3.78
CA LYS A 16 -7.98 -6.40 4.21
C LYS A 16 -6.95 -6.69 3.11
N ASP A 17 -7.39 -6.85 1.87
CA ASP A 17 -6.51 -7.14 0.75
C ASP A 17 -5.69 -5.91 0.36
N ILE A 18 -6.31 -4.73 0.43
CA ILE A 18 -5.62 -3.45 0.24
C ILE A 18 -4.51 -3.27 1.28
N GLU A 19 -4.80 -3.51 2.57
CA GLU A 19 -3.80 -3.44 3.64
C GLU A 19 -2.62 -4.39 3.38
N LEU A 20 -2.92 -5.65 3.02
CA LEU A 20 -1.90 -6.66 2.73
C LEU A 20 -1.04 -6.27 1.54
N HIS A 21 -1.65 -5.78 0.47
CA HIS A 21 -0.95 -5.35 -0.74
C HIS A 21 -0.03 -4.17 -0.45
N VAL A 22 -0.54 -3.13 0.23
CA VAL A 22 0.25 -1.95 0.63
C VAL A 22 1.43 -2.36 1.51
N ARG A 23 1.20 -3.24 2.49
CA ARG A 23 2.28 -3.76 3.34
C ARG A 23 3.37 -4.45 2.51
N LYS A 24 3.00 -5.37 1.62
CA LYS A 24 3.94 -6.08 0.75
C LYS A 24 4.71 -5.09 -0.13
N LEU A 25 4.01 -4.16 -0.79
CA LEU A 25 4.62 -3.17 -1.67
C LEU A 25 5.68 -2.34 -0.95
N ILE A 26 5.35 -1.81 0.24
CA ILE A 26 6.30 -1.04 1.04
C ILE A 26 7.48 -1.93 1.47
N GLN A 27 7.25 -3.16 1.93
CA GLN A 27 8.35 -4.07 2.32
C GLN A 27 9.35 -4.33 1.19
N HIS A 28 8.89 -4.46 -0.05
CA HIS A 28 9.76 -4.76 -1.20
C HIS A 28 10.39 -3.51 -1.80
N CYS A 29 9.66 -2.39 -1.89
CA CYS A 29 10.08 -1.22 -2.64
C CYS A 29 10.65 -0.09 -1.78
N ALA A 30 10.34 -0.05 -0.48
CA ALA A 30 10.79 0.98 0.46
C ALA A 30 12.14 0.74 1.15
N PRO A 31 12.84 -0.43 1.10
CA PRO A 31 14.15 -0.55 1.74
C PRO A 31 15.12 0.55 1.30
N GLY A 32 15.77 1.22 2.25
CA GLY A 32 16.66 2.35 1.98
C GLY A 32 15.98 3.73 1.85
N GLY A 33 14.64 3.80 1.88
CA GLY A 33 13.91 5.06 1.78
C GLY A 33 13.62 5.49 0.33
N GLY A 34 13.02 6.66 0.17
CA GLY A 34 12.77 7.26 -1.16
C GLY A 34 11.59 6.67 -1.96
N PHE A 35 10.95 5.61 -1.46
CA PHE A 35 9.74 5.08 -2.09
C PHE A 35 8.53 5.97 -1.81
N ILE A 36 7.89 6.41 -2.89
CA ILE A 36 6.63 7.15 -2.87
C ILE A 36 5.54 6.22 -3.40
N LEU A 37 4.61 5.88 -2.51
CA LEU A 37 3.43 5.11 -2.84
C LEU A 37 2.45 6.00 -3.61
N ALA A 38 1.97 5.49 -4.74
CA ALA A 38 1.01 6.16 -5.61
C ALA A 38 0.02 5.15 -6.19
N ASP A 39 -1.17 5.63 -6.52
CA ASP A 39 -2.15 4.90 -7.33
C ASP A 39 -1.67 4.73 -8.77
N SER A 40 -2.17 3.67 -9.43
CA SER A 40 -1.81 3.35 -10.82
C SER A 40 -2.50 4.25 -11.86
N HIS A 41 -3.61 4.87 -11.48
CA HIS A 41 -4.44 5.69 -12.34
C HIS A 41 -5.37 6.58 -11.51
N SER A 42 -5.97 7.60 -12.13
CA SER A 42 -6.91 8.51 -11.46
C SER A 42 -7.94 7.80 -10.60
N ILE A 43 -8.12 8.33 -9.37
CA ILE A 43 -9.19 7.91 -8.48
C ILE A 43 -10.53 8.24 -9.13
N ASN A 44 -11.37 7.21 -9.27
CA ASN A 44 -12.66 7.29 -9.94
C ASN A 44 -13.79 6.91 -8.98
N PRO A 45 -15.07 7.19 -9.32
CA PRO A 45 -16.21 6.95 -8.43
C PRO A 45 -16.46 5.48 -8.03
N GLN A 46 -15.83 4.51 -8.69
CA GLN A 46 -15.95 3.09 -8.32
C GLN A 46 -15.11 2.75 -7.08
N ILE A 47 -14.17 3.63 -6.69
CA ILE A 47 -13.37 3.42 -5.48
C ILE A 47 -14.17 3.88 -4.27
N THR A 48 -14.44 2.94 -3.37
CA THR A 48 -15.15 3.27 -2.13
C THR A 48 -14.28 4.10 -1.21
N HIS A 49 -14.91 5.00 -0.43
CA HIS A 49 -14.21 5.80 0.58
C HIS A 49 -13.49 4.92 1.62
N ILE A 50 -14.03 3.74 1.94
CA ILE A 50 -13.42 2.78 2.87
C ILE A 50 -12.12 2.23 2.29
N ASN A 51 -12.12 1.83 1.01
CA ASN A 51 -10.94 1.28 0.35
C ASN A 51 -9.84 2.34 0.22
N TYR A 52 -10.21 3.56 -0.18
CA TYR A 52 -9.24 4.65 -0.27
C TYR A 52 -8.69 5.07 1.09
N LYS A 53 -9.54 5.13 2.13
CA LYS A 53 -9.08 5.38 3.49
C LYS A 53 -8.12 4.29 3.96
N THR A 54 -8.38 3.03 3.62
CA THR A 54 -7.52 1.89 3.97
C THR A 54 -6.15 1.99 3.29
N LEU A 55 -6.10 2.44 2.04
CA LEU A 55 -4.84 2.73 1.36
C LEU A 55 -3.99 3.75 2.14
N ILE A 56 -4.59 4.88 2.53
CA ILE A 56 -3.91 5.95 3.25
C ILE A 56 -3.46 5.48 4.64
N THR A 57 -4.34 4.84 5.41
CA THR A 57 -4.02 4.39 6.77
C THR A 57 -2.95 3.31 6.76
N SER A 58 -3.00 2.36 5.80
CA SER A 58 -1.99 1.33 5.63
C SER A 58 -0.63 1.92 5.25
N THR A 59 -0.63 2.92 4.36
CA THR A 59 0.60 3.62 3.97
C THR A 59 1.25 4.31 5.18
N LYS A 60 0.45 5.00 6.01
CA LYS A 60 0.95 5.64 7.25
C LYS A 60 1.41 4.61 8.30
N LYS A 61 0.77 3.44 8.36
CA LYS A 61 1.09 2.36 9.30
C LYS A 61 2.41 1.66 8.96
N TYR A 62 2.65 1.41 7.67
CA TYR A 62 3.79 0.60 7.21
C TYR A 62 4.94 1.40 6.62
N GLY A 63 4.71 2.61 6.09
CA GLY A 63 5.70 3.45 5.42
C GLY A 63 6.55 4.33 6.35
N ILE A 64 6.75 3.93 7.60
CA ILE A 64 7.55 4.69 8.58
C ILE A 64 9.01 4.24 8.48
N TYR A 65 9.92 5.22 8.35
CA TYR A 65 11.36 5.02 8.31
C TYR A 65 12.04 5.34 9.65
N PRO A 66 13.18 4.68 9.99
CA PRO A 66 13.71 3.50 9.32
C PRO A 66 12.73 2.32 9.46
N MET A 67 12.57 1.56 8.37
CA MET A 67 11.61 0.45 8.34
C MET A 67 11.96 -0.54 9.46
N LYS A 68 10.97 -0.92 10.27
CA LYS A 68 11.14 -2.02 11.22
C LYS A 68 11.39 -3.28 10.39
N LYS A 69 12.59 -3.89 10.52
CA LYS A 69 12.88 -5.19 9.90
C LYS A 69 11.76 -6.15 10.25
N ALA A 70 11.23 -6.84 9.25
CA ALA A 70 10.27 -7.91 9.49
C ALA A 70 10.97 -8.97 10.37
N LYS A 71 10.33 -9.33 11.51
CA LYS A 71 10.73 -10.50 12.29
C LYS A 71 10.54 -11.73 11.38
N GLY A 72 11.59 -12.16 10.69
CA GLY A 72 11.50 -13.31 9.79
C GLY A 72 12.62 -13.50 8.77
N GLU A 73 13.44 -12.49 8.47
CA GLU A 73 14.53 -12.63 7.48
C GLU A 73 15.87 -12.52 8.21
N LEU A 74 16.25 -13.66 8.79
CA LEU A 74 17.56 -13.98 9.32
C LEU A 74 17.97 -15.26 8.60
N GLU A 75 18.60 -15.08 7.43
CA GLU A 75 19.49 -16.04 6.78
C GLU A 75 20.71 -15.26 6.29
#